data_AF-A0A7C4KVZ9-F1
#
_entry.id   AF-A0A7C4KVZ9-F1
#
_cell.length_a   1.000
_cell.length_b   1.000
_cell.length_c   1.000
_cell.angle_alpha   90.00
_cell.angle_beta   90.00
_cell.angle_gamma   90.00
#
_symmetry.space_group_name_H-M   'P 1'
#
loop_
_entity.id
_entity.type
_entity.pdbx_description
1 polymer ?
#
loop_
_entity_poly.entity_id
_entity_poly.type
_entity_poly.pdbx_seq_one_letter_code
_entity_poly.pdbx_strand_id
1 'polypeptide(L)'
;MMFNFWFLLTLGLAFILQGCATLPKEFREIPVKKEITLSQVLSSPEIYKNSQVLWGGKIVNCLNKDDITLLEIVQFPLDLEGKPKADTTSEGRFLVETPQFLDCAIYTPGKLITVAGVFKDLRDGKIGEKS
;
A
#
# COMPACT_ATOMS: atom_id res chain seq x y z
N MET A 1 -16.68 -51.37 -26.17
CA MET A 1 -16.69 -50.31 -25.13
C MET A 1 -15.38 -50.39 -24.40
N MET A 2 -14.52 -49.38 -24.49
CA MET A 2 -13.41 -49.09 -23.56
C MET A 2 -12.44 -48.19 -24.32
N PHE A 3 -12.67 -46.88 -24.34
CA PHE A 3 -11.58 -45.90 -24.50
C PHE A 3 -12.17 -44.52 -24.16
N ASN A 4 -11.38 -43.69 -23.47
CA ASN A 4 -11.64 -42.29 -23.13
C ASN A 4 -12.48 -41.89 -21.91
N PHE A 5 -12.88 -42.79 -21.00
CA PHE A 5 -13.40 -42.30 -19.70
C PHE A 5 -12.28 -41.85 -18.75
N TRP A 6 -11.09 -42.44 -18.86
CA TRP A 6 -9.91 -42.07 -18.06
C TRP A 6 -9.40 -40.66 -18.42
N PHE A 7 -9.42 -40.28 -19.70
CA PHE A 7 -8.88 -39.00 -20.18
C PHE A 7 -9.73 -37.79 -19.74
N LEU A 8 -11.05 -37.97 -19.60
CA LEU A 8 -11.96 -36.96 -19.06
C LEU A 8 -11.78 -36.74 -17.55
N LEU A 9 -11.40 -37.79 -16.81
CA LEU A 9 -11.17 -37.70 -15.36
C LEU A 9 -9.89 -36.92 -15.02
N THR A 10 -8.84 -37.05 -15.85
CA THR A 10 -7.58 -36.31 -15.70
C THR A 10 -7.70 -34.83 -16.04
N LEU A 11 -8.58 -34.46 -16.99
CA LEU A 11 -8.79 -33.06 -17.38
C LEU A 11 -9.60 -32.27 -16.34
N GLY A 12 -10.48 -32.94 -15.59
CA GLY A 12 -11.26 -32.32 -14.50
C GLY A 12 -10.43 -31.93 -13.27
N LEU A 13 -9.35 -32.66 -12.98
CA LEU A 13 -8.52 -32.42 -11.79
C LEU A 13 -7.59 -31.20 -11.94
N ALA A 14 -7.30 -30.77 -13.16
CA ALA A 14 -6.44 -29.61 -13.43
C ALA A 14 -7.14 -28.26 -13.18
N PHE A 15 -8.48 -28.23 -13.04
CA PHE A 15 -9.24 -26.98 -12.91
C PHE A 15 -9.30 -26.42 -11.48
N ILE A 16 -8.75 -27.14 -10.50
CA ILE A 16 -8.89 -26.79 -9.06
C ILE A 16 -7.71 -25.95 -8.55
N LEU A 17 -6.74 -25.61 -9.40
CA LEU A 17 -5.58 -24.77 -9.06
C LEU A 17 -5.76 -23.28 -9.43
N GLN A 18 -7.00 -22.79 -9.42
CA GLN A 18 -7.29 -21.35 -9.43
C GLN A 18 -6.95 -20.79 -8.04
N GLY A 19 -5.66 -20.53 -7.79
CA GLY A 19 -5.19 -19.81 -6.61
C GLY A 19 -5.72 -18.38 -6.64
N CYS A 20 -6.76 -18.09 -5.87
CA CYS A 20 -7.28 -16.74 -5.72
C CYS A 20 -6.32 -15.96 -4.80
N ALA A 21 -5.36 -15.23 -5.37
CA ALA A 21 -4.61 -14.21 -4.64
C ALA A 21 -5.63 -13.19 -4.11
N THR A 22 -5.98 -13.32 -2.84
CA THR A 22 -7.08 -12.56 -2.24
C THR A 22 -6.49 -11.49 -1.35
N LEU A 23 -6.80 -10.23 -1.65
CA LEU A 23 -6.47 -9.08 -0.80
C LEU A 23 -6.79 -9.37 0.69
N PRO A 24 -5.88 -9.02 1.62
CA PRO A 24 -6.12 -9.17 3.06
C PRO A 24 -7.45 -8.50 3.46
N LYS A 25 -8.18 -9.13 4.40
CA LYS A 25 -9.53 -8.70 4.78
C LYS A 25 -9.59 -7.23 5.22
N GLU A 26 -8.54 -6.76 5.88
CA GLU A 26 -8.37 -5.39 6.38
C GLU A 26 -8.49 -4.32 5.29
N PHE A 27 -8.15 -4.65 4.03
CA PHE A 27 -8.22 -3.70 2.90
C PHE A 27 -9.50 -3.83 2.07
N ARG A 28 -10.29 -4.90 2.24
CA ARG A 28 -11.53 -5.13 1.45
C ARG A 28 -12.66 -4.19 1.84
N GLU A 29 -12.69 -3.77 3.10
CA GLU A 29 -13.74 -2.91 3.64
C GLU A 29 -13.44 -1.43 3.44
N ILE A 30 -12.24 -1.08 2.98
CA ILE A 30 -11.91 0.30 2.64
C ILE A 30 -12.53 0.56 1.27
N PRO A 31 -13.57 1.41 1.16
CA PRO A 31 -14.11 1.78 -0.12
C PRO A 31 -13.13 2.76 -0.76
N VAL A 32 -11.97 2.27 -1.20
CA VAL A 32 -11.00 3.03 -2.00
C VAL A 32 -11.65 3.21 -3.37
N LYS A 33 -12.60 4.14 -3.41
CA LYS A 33 -13.29 4.60 -4.61
C LYS A 33 -12.22 5.22 -5.51
N LYS A 34 -11.73 4.42 -6.45
CA LYS A 34 -10.62 4.76 -7.36
C LYS A 34 -9.30 4.85 -6.60
N GLU A 35 -8.29 4.20 -7.13
CA GLU A 35 -6.91 4.24 -6.65
C GLU A 35 -6.39 5.67 -6.86
N ILE A 36 -6.56 6.55 -5.86
CA ILE A 36 -6.04 7.91 -5.89
C ILE A 36 -4.53 7.79 -5.76
N THR A 37 -3.80 8.11 -6.83
CA THR A 37 -2.33 8.03 -6.88
C THR A 37 -1.69 9.25 -6.21
N LEU A 38 -0.43 9.13 -5.79
CA LEU A 38 0.31 10.25 -5.21
C LEU A 38 0.48 11.37 -6.26
N SER A 39 0.76 11.00 -7.52
CA SER A 39 0.90 11.95 -8.63
C SER A 39 -0.36 12.76 -8.90
N GLN A 40 -1.55 12.15 -8.77
CA GLN A 40 -2.83 12.86 -8.89
C GLN A 40 -3.00 13.89 -7.78
N VAL A 41 -2.69 13.51 -6.53
CA VAL A 41 -2.76 14.42 -5.39
C VAL A 41 -1.78 15.58 -5.53
N LEU A 42 -0.56 15.33 -5.99
CA LEU A 42 0.44 16.37 -6.23
C LEU A 42 0.01 17.34 -7.34
N SER A 43 -0.70 16.85 -8.36
CA SER A 43 -1.19 17.68 -9.47
C SER A 43 -2.39 18.55 -9.09
N SER A 44 -3.23 18.10 -8.15
CA SER A 44 -4.47 18.81 -7.77
C SER A 44 -4.86 18.55 -6.30
N PRO A 45 -4.07 19.02 -5.34
CA PRO A 45 -4.23 18.65 -3.92
C PRO A 45 -5.58 19.07 -3.33
N GLU A 46 -6.10 20.22 -3.75
CA GLU A 46 -7.39 20.75 -3.28
C GLU A 46 -8.57 19.84 -3.61
N ILE A 47 -8.51 19.12 -4.74
CA ILE A 47 -9.59 18.20 -5.17
C ILE A 47 -9.60 16.94 -4.30
N TYR A 48 -8.42 16.49 -3.88
CA TYR A 48 -8.27 15.24 -3.14
C TYR A 48 -8.21 15.43 -1.63
N LYS A 49 -8.28 16.66 -1.12
CA LYS A 49 -8.31 16.97 0.31
C LYS A 49 -9.44 16.20 1.00
N ASN A 50 -9.13 15.58 2.14
CA ASN A 50 -10.02 14.70 2.91
C ASN A 50 -10.48 13.43 2.18
N SER A 51 -9.87 13.07 1.05
CA SER A 51 -10.15 11.80 0.39
C SER A 51 -9.46 10.63 1.08
N GLN A 52 -10.12 9.46 1.09
CA GLN A 52 -9.49 8.22 1.52
C GLN A 52 -8.48 7.76 0.47
N VAL A 53 -7.27 7.42 0.90
CA VAL A 53 -6.18 6.95 0.05
C VAL A 53 -5.64 5.61 0.57
N LEU A 54 -5.09 4.82 -0.33
CA LEU A 54 -4.36 3.59 -0.03
C LEU A 54 -3.02 3.64 -0.76
N TRP A 55 -1.95 3.89 -0.02
CA TRP A 55 -0.60 4.06 -0.59
C TRP A 55 0.37 3.05 -0.02
N GLY A 56 1.22 2.52 -0.89
CA GLY A 56 2.32 1.65 -0.52
C GLY A 56 3.64 2.37 -0.55
N GLY A 57 4.60 1.83 0.20
CA GLY A 57 5.97 2.27 0.07
C GLY A 57 6.95 1.61 0.99
N LYS A 58 8.16 2.15 1.01
CA LYS A 58 9.25 1.75 1.89
C LYS A 58 9.50 2.82 2.94
N ILE A 59 9.51 2.44 4.21
CA ILE A 59 9.83 3.35 5.31
C ILE A 59 11.27 3.84 5.13
N VAL A 60 11.48 5.15 5.22
CA VAL A 60 12.80 5.78 5.26
C VAL A 60 13.09 6.42 6.61
N ASN A 61 12.06 6.82 7.35
CA ASN A 61 12.19 7.31 8.72
C ASN A 61 10.96 6.96 9.56
N CYS A 62 11.17 6.77 10.85
CA CYS A 62 10.13 6.59 11.86
C CYS A 62 10.50 7.43 13.09
N LEU A 63 9.57 8.25 13.56
CA LEU A 63 9.76 9.12 14.72
C LEU A 63 8.53 9.06 15.63
N ASN A 64 8.73 8.64 16.86
CA ASN A 64 7.73 8.83 17.92
C ASN A 64 7.91 10.23 18.51
N LYS A 65 6.83 11.03 18.47
CA LYS A 65 6.69 12.29 19.20
C LYS A 65 5.79 12.04 20.42
N ASP A 66 5.63 13.07 21.26
CA ASP A 66 4.85 12.97 22.50
C ASP A 66 3.43 12.42 22.28
N ASP A 67 2.74 12.86 21.22
CA ASP A 67 1.33 12.51 20.97
C ASP A 67 1.09 11.74 19.65
N ILE A 68 2.09 11.60 18.79
CA ILE A 68 1.95 11.03 17.45
C ILE A 68 3.15 10.19 17.03
N THR A 69 2.93 9.22 16.16
CA THR A 69 3.99 8.60 15.37
C THR A 69 4.01 9.16 13.96
N LEU A 70 5.19 9.55 13.50
CA LEU A 70 5.45 10.00 12.14
C LEU A 70 6.25 8.96 11.38
N LEU A 71 5.73 8.54 10.23
CA LEU A 71 6.47 7.73 9.25
C LEU A 71 6.72 8.56 8.01
N GLU A 72 7.97 8.55 7.54
CA GLU A 72 8.30 9.02 6.20
C GLU A 72 8.49 7.82 5.29
N ILE A 73 7.80 7.84 4.15
CA ILE A 73 7.69 6.69 3.25
C ILE A 73 8.01 7.14 1.83
N VAL A 74 8.92 6.42 1.17
CA VAL A 74 9.10 6.50 -0.28
C VAL A 74 8.01 5.68 -0.93
N GLN A 75 7.16 6.33 -1.73
CA GLN A 75 6.00 5.70 -2.34
C GLN A 75 6.45 4.68 -3.39
N PHE A 76 5.73 3.56 -3.45
CA PHE A 76 5.78 2.61 -4.56
C PHE A 76 4.34 2.18 -4.92
N PRO A 77 4.04 1.97 -6.20
CA PRO A 77 2.75 1.43 -6.63
C PRO A 77 2.50 0.06 -5.98
N LEU A 78 1.23 -0.21 -5.71
CA LEU A 78 0.78 -1.47 -5.13
C LEU A 78 0.57 -2.53 -6.22
N ASP A 79 0.75 -3.80 -5.86
CA ASP A 79 0.27 -4.92 -6.66
C ASP A 79 -1.19 -5.26 -6.37
N LEU A 80 -1.71 -6.29 -7.04
CA LEU A 80 -3.09 -6.74 -6.86
C LEU A 80 -3.38 -7.27 -5.45
N GLU A 81 -2.35 -7.58 -4.66
CA GLU A 81 -2.46 -8.01 -3.26
C GLU A 81 -2.30 -6.84 -2.28
N GLY A 82 -2.08 -5.62 -2.77
CA GLY A 82 -1.84 -4.44 -1.95
C GLY A 82 -0.42 -4.38 -1.38
N LYS A 83 0.57 -5.03 -2.00
CA LYS A 83 1.98 -4.97 -1.58
C LYS A 83 2.77 -3.96 -2.43
N PRO A 84 3.69 -3.18 -1.84
CA PRO A 84 4.48 -2.21 -2.60
C PRO A 84 5.50 -2.88 -3.54
N LYS A 85 5.52 -2.46 -4.82
CA LYS A 85 6.48 -2.91 -5.83
C LYS A 85 7.78 -2.10 -5.78
N ALA A 86 8.68 -2.48 -4.88
CA ALA A 86 9.92 -1.74 -4.62
C ALA A 86 10.96 -1.75 -5.76
N ASP A 87 10.72 -2.53 -6.81
CA ASP A 87 11.48 -2.62 -8.06
C ASP A 87 11.05 -1.57 -9.10
N THR A 88 10.03 -0.76 -8.80
CA THR A 88 9.50 0.27 -9.69
C THR A 88 9.96 1.69 -9.29
N THR A 89 9.73 2.66 -10.18
CA THR A 89 10.03 4.07 -9.90
C THR A 89 9.02 4.64 -8.92
N SER A 90 9.52 5.37 -7.92
CA SER A 90 8.69 6.06 -6.94
C SER A 90 8.04 7.32 -7.51
N GLU A 91 6.79 7.59 -7.13
CA GLU A 91 6.10 8.86 -7.43
C GLU A 91 6.46 9.99 -6.45
N GLY A 92 7.27 9.70 -5.43
CA GLY A 92 7.70 10.69 -4.42
C GLY A 92 7.67 10.15 -3.00
N ARG A 93 7.52 11.05 -2.04
CA ARG A 93 7.44 10.72 -0.61
C ARG A 93 6.14 11.23 -0.03
N PHE A 94 5.65 10.51 0.97
CA PHE A 94 4.53 10.97 1.79
C PHE A 94 4.83 10.75 3.27
N LEU A 95 4.17 11.57 4.09
CA LEU A 95 4.21 11.47 5.54
C LEU A 95 2.92 10.82 6.04
N VAL A 96 3.08 9.91 6.99
CA VAL A 96 1.96 9.33 7.74
C VAL A 96 2.06 9.84 9.16
N GLU A 97 0.98 10.48 9.59
CA GLU A 97 0.82 10.96 10.95
C GLU A 97 -0.32 10.16 11.59
N THR A 98 -0.03 9.51 12.71
CA THR A 98 -1.00 8.69 13.43
C THR A 98 -0.91 8.94 14.94
N PRO A 99 -2.03 9.09 15.65
CA PRO A 99 -2.04 9.16 17.11
C PRO A 99 -1.82 7.78 17.75
N GLN A 100 -1.88 6.70 16.97
CA GLN A 100 -1.52 5.38 17.47
C GLN A 100 0.00 5.29 17.65
N PHE A 101 0.43 4.76 18.78
CA PHE A 101 1.83 4.45 19.01
C PHE A 101 2.25 3.29 18.11
N LEU A 102 3.17 3.54 17.19
CA LEU A 102 3.84 2.51 16.40
C LEU A 102 5.29 2.44 16.85
N ASP A 103 5.73 1.27 17.31
CA ASP A 103 7.10 1.08 17.77
C ASP A 103 8.08 1.19 16.58
N CYS A 104 8.93 2.21 16.57
CA CYS A 104 9.92 2.41 15.51
C CYS A 104 11.00 1.31 15.44
N ALA A 105 11.14 0.46 16.46
CA ALA A 105 11.93 -0.76 16.37
C ALA A 105 11.24 -1.86 15.55
N ILE A 106 9.91 -1.78 15.39
CA ILE A 106 9.13 -2.63 14.49
C ILE A 106 8.96 -1.96 13.12
N TYR A 107 8.66 -0.66 13.08
CA TYR A 107 8.45 0.09 11.84
C TYR A 107 9.76 0.75 11.35
N THR A 108 10.78 -0.08 11.15
CA THR A 108 12.14 0.38 10.84
C THR A 108 12.32 0.80 9.37
N PRO A 109 13.28 1.70 9.08
CA PRO A 109 13.70 1.99 7.71
C PRO A 109 14.00 0.72 6.92
N GLY A 110 13.57 0.70 5.65
CA GLY A 110 13.72 -0.42 4.74
C GLY A 110 12.51 -1.37 4.67
N LYS A 111 11.60 -1.33 5.65
CA LYS A 111 10.38 -2.16 5.60
C LYS A 111 9.37 -1.64 4.59
N LEU A 112 8.74 -2.56 3.86
CA LEU A 112 7.63 -2.28 2.95
C LEU A 112 6.33 -2.30 3.74
N ILE A 113 5.52 -1.26 3.57
CA ILE A 113 4.23 -1.11 4.22
C ILE A 113 3.20 -0.55 3.26
N THR A 114 1.94 -0.84 3.58
CA THR A 114 0.77 -0.29 2.91
C THR A 114 -0.05 0.46 3.95
N VAL A 115 -0.46 1.66 3.59
CA VAL A 115 -1.10 2.61 4.48
C VAL A 115 -2.43 3.02 3.89
N ALA A 116 -3.49 2.81 4.66
CA ALA A 116 -4.77 3.41 4.40
C ALA A 116 -4.98 4.61 5.31
N GLY A 117 -5.49 5.71 4.76
CA GLY A 117 -5.68 6.93 5.54
C GLY A 117 -6.46 7.99 4.78
N VAL A 118 -6.48 9.19 5.36
CA VAL A 118 -7.14 10.36 4.76
C VAL A 118 -6.06 11.36 4.36
N PHE A 119 -6.04 11.76 3.09
CA PHE A 119 -5.15 12.81 2.65
C PHE A 119 -5.56 14.15 3.28
N LYS A 120 -4.62 14.82 3.95
CA LYS A 120 -4.88 16.06 4.69
C LYS A 120 -4.39 17.30 3.97
N ASP A 121 -3.10 17.34 3.66
CA ASP A 121 -2.50 18.50 3.01
C ASP A 121 -1.15 18.16 2.36
N LEU A 122 -0.67 19.05 1.52
CA LEU A 122 0.73 19.06 1.10
C LEU A 122 1.56 19.83 2.13
N ARG A 123 2.72 19.27 2.51
CA ARG A 123 3.72 19.99 3.30
C ARG A 123 4.94 20.23 2.41
N ASP A 124 5.36 21.48 2.31
CA ASP A 124 6.65 21.83 1.74
C ASP A 124 7.76 21.35 2.68
N GLY A 125 8.36 20.21 2.35
CA GLY A 125 9.53 19.69 3.04
C GLY A 125 10.80 20.09 2.32
N LYS A 126 11.74 20.77 3.00
CA LYS A 126 13.11 20.87 2.50
C LYS A 126 13.73 19.47 2.51
N ILE A 127 14.19 19.02 1.35
CA ILE A 127 14.89 17.75 1.22
C ILE A 127 16.15 17.81 2.10
N GLY A 128 16.18 17.05 3.21
CA GLY A 128 17.41 16.76 3.96
C GLY A 128 17.60 17.40 5.34
N GLU A 129 16.60 18.01 5.98
CA GLU A 129 16.73 18.34 7.42
C GLU A 129 16.60 17.06 8.25
N LYS A 130 17.76 16.53 8.67
CA LYS A 130 17.85 15.63 9.83
C LYS A 130 17.33 16.40 11.04
N SER A 131 16.18 16.00 11.55
CA SER A 131 15.82 16.33 12.94
C SER A 131 16.51 15.39 13.92
#